data_AF-A0A643J525-F1
#
_entry.id   AF-A0A643J525-F1
#
_cell.length_a   1.000
_cell.length_b   1.000
_cell.length_c   1.000
_cell.angle_alpha   90.00
_cell.angle_beta   90.00
_cell.angle_gamma   90.00
#
_symmetry.space_group_name_H-M   'P 1'
#
loop_
_entity.id
_entity.type
_entity.pdbx_description
1 polymer ?
#
loop_
_entity_poly.entity_id
_entity_poly.type
_entity_poly.pdbx_seq_one_letter_code
_entity_poly.pdbx_strand_id
1 'polypeptide(L)'
;MLNGVGGSTIAEAKERLTYAEYRAWVAYLNKRGSLHPGHRLELALARIAALLGHALGADADPDAFRPHMALQPLSLHQAMDQWA
;
A
#
# COMPACT_ATOMS: atom_id res chain seq x y z
N MET A 1 -14.33 -17.81 -0.27
CA MET A 1 -13.63 -17.29 0.93
C MET A 1 -12.20 -17.82 0.84
N LEU A 2 -11.19 -16.95 0.75
CA LEU A 2 -9.80 -17.39 0.60
C LEU A 2 -9.29 -17.80 1.98
N ASN A 3 -9.17 -19.11 2.22
CA ASN A 3 -8.79 -19.68 3.52
C ASN A 3 -7.26 -19.86 3.58
N GLY A 4 -6.53 -18.85 4.09
CA GLY A 4 -5.07 -18.89 4.20
C GLY A 4 -4.33 -18.82 2.85
N VAL A 5 -3.17 -18.16 2.78
CA VAL A 5 -2.35 -18.08 1.55
C VAL A 5 -1.50 -19.36 1.43
N GLY A 6 -2.13 -20.54 1.46
CA GLY A 6 -1.42 -21.82 1.45
C GLY A 6 -0.70 -22.21 2.75
N GLY A 7 -0.76 -21.40 3.81
CA GLY A 7 -0.17 -21.69 5.12
C GLY A 7 0.14 -20.45 5.95
N SER A 8 0.88 -20.64 7.04
CA SER A 8 1.36 -19.56 7.92
C SER A 8 2.81 -19.17 7.62
N THR A 9 3.51 -19.93 6.78
CA THR A 9 4.90 -19.67 6.38
C THR A 9 5.06 -19.56 4.86
N ILE A 10 6.14 -18.91 4.42
CA ILE A 10 6.49 -18.82 2.99
C ILE A 10 6.73 -20.21 2.39
N ALA A 11 7.30 -21.13 3.16
CA ALA A 11 7.57 -22.50 2.71
C ALA A 11 6.26 -23.26 2.43
N GLU A 12 5.32 -23.22 3.38
CA GLU A 12 4.00 -23.84 3.22
C GLU A 12 3.22 -23.21 2.07
N ALA A 13 3.26 -21.89 1.94
CA ALA A 13 2.62 -21.19 0.83
C ALA A 13 3.18 -21.66 -0.52
N LYS A 14 4.51 -21.83 -0.65
CA LYS A 14 5.12 -22.33 -1.88
C LYS A 14 4.76 -23.78 -2.19
N GLU A 15 4.59 -24.61 -1.16
CA GLU A 15 4.26 -26.03 -1.32
C GLU A 15 2.78 -26.26 -1.62
N ARG A 16 1.88 -25.50 -0.99
CA ARG A 16 0.44 -25.79 -0.97
C ARG A 16 -0.41 -24.83 -1.80
N LEU A 17 0.06 -23.63 -2.12
CA LEU A 17 -0.72 -22.65 -2.87
C LEU A 17 -0.85 -23.09 -4.33
N THR A 18 -2.07 -23.33 -4.76
CA THR A 18 -2.33 -23.65 -6.18
C THR A 18 -2.23 -22.40 -7.05
N TYR A 19 -1.96 -22.59 -8.34
CA TYR A 19 -1.90 -21.47 -9.29
C TYR A 19 -3.22 -20.68 -9.37
N ALA A 20 -4.37 -21.36 -9.26
CA ALA A 20 -5.67 -20.71 -9.28
C ALA A 20 -5.87 -19.81 -8.05
N GLU A 21 -5.49 -20.27 -6.87
CA GLU A 21 -5.54 -19.48 -5.63
C GLU A 21 -4.57 -18.31 -5.68
N TYR A 22 -3.36 -18.51 -6.19
CA TYR A 22 -2.40 -17.43 -6.41
C TYR A 22 -3.01 -16.33 -7.29
N ARG A 23 -3.63 -16.70 -8.42
CA ARG A 23 -4.30 -15.74 -9.31
C ARG A 23 -5.44 -15.00 -8.61
N ALA A 24 -6.22 -15.68 -7.78
CA ALA A 24 -7.26 -15.04 -6.98
C ALA A 24 -6.69 -14.04 -5.95
N TRP A 25 -5.58 -14.39 -5.29
CA TRP A 25 -4.88 -13.50 -4.36
C TRP A 25 -4.25 -12.30 -5.07
N VAL A 26 -3.70 -12.46 -6.27
CA VAL A 26 -3.22 -11.34 -7.09
C VAL A 26 -4.37 -10.39 -7.45
N ALA A 27 -5.52 -10.93 -7.86
CA ALA A 27 -6.70 -10.11 -8.13
C ALA A 27 -7.18 -9.37 -6.86
N TYR A 28 -7.10 -10.01 -5.70
CA TYR A 28 -7.39 -9.38 -4.41
C TYR A 28 -6.42 -8.23 -4.10
N LEU A 29 -5.11 -8.47 -4.21
CA LEU A 29 -4.05 -7.48 -3.99
C LEU A 29 -4.21 -6.26 -4.90
N ASN A 30 -4.49 -6.47 -6.18
CA ASN A 30 -4.72 -5.37 -7.13
C ASN A 30 -5.95 -4.53 -6.76
N LYS A 31 -7.00 -5.16 -6.20
CA LYS A 31 -8.24 -4.48 -5.83
C LYS A 31 -8.18 -3.80 -4.46
N ARG A 32 -7.43 -4.37 -3.50
CA ARG A 32 -7.48 -3.99 -2.08
C ARG A 32 -6.15 -3.46 -1.53
N GLY A 33 -5.06 -3.62 -2.28
CA GLY A 33 -3.71 -3.32 -1.82
C GLY A 33 -3.13 -4.44 -0.96
N SER A 34 -2.13 -4.09 -0.16
CA SER A 34 -1.36 -5.03 0.67
C SER A 34 -2.22 -5.93 1.57
N LEU A 35 -1.78 -7.17 1.78
CA LEU A 35 -2.36 -8.08 2.79
C LEU A 35 -2.02 -7.66 4.22
N HIS A 36 -1.05 -6.76 4.40
CA HIS A 36 -0.61 -6.32 5.73
C HIS A 36 -1.65 -5.35 6.35
N PRO A 37 -2.35 -5.76 7.43
CA PRO A 37 -3.40 -4.93 8.03
C PRO A 37 -2.87 -3.61 8.60
N GLY A 38 -1.67 -3.64 9.21
CA GLY A 38 -0.99 -2.43 9.71
C GLY A 38 -0.81 -1.36 8.64
N HIS A 39 -0.18 -1.66 7.49
CA HIS A 39 -0.07 -0.74 6.36
C HIS A 39 -1.42 -0.18 5.87
N ARG A 40 -2.49 -0.98 5.91
CA ARG A 40 -3.83 -0.52 5.50
C ARG A 40 -4.42 0.48 6.50
N LEU A 41 -4.27 0.20 7.79
CA LEU A 41 -4.69 1.13 8.86
C LEU A 41 -3.89 2.42 8.79
N GLU A 42 -2.58 2.30 8.62
CA GLU A 42 -1.67 3.43 8.49
C GLU A 42 -2.03 4.32 7.29
N LEU A 43 -2.29 3.73 6.11
CA LEU A 43 -2.78 4.46 4.93
C LEU A 43 -4.11 5.17 5.20
N ALA A 44 -5.04 4.52 5.91
CA ALA A 44 -6.34 5.13 6.23
C ALA A 44 -6.18 6.34 7.15
N LEU A 45 -5.36 6.22 8.20
CA LEU A 45 -5.08 7.31 9.14
C LEU A 45 -4.35 8.47 8.45
N ALA A 46 -3.36 8.17 7.62
CA ALA A 46 -2.62 9.15 6.84
C ALA A 46 -3.53 9.98 5.92
N ARG A 47 -4.49 9.33 5.25
CA ARG A 47 -5.49 10.01 4.42
C ARG A 47 -6.44 10.90 5.23
N ILE A 48 -6.85 10.45 6.41
CA ILE A 48 -7.69 11.26 7.31
C ILE A 48 -6.91 12.49 7.80
N ALA A 49 -5.65 12.33 8.17
CA ALA A 49 -4.79 13.43 8.60
C ALA A 49 -4.59 14.46 7.47
N ALA A 50 -4.34 14.00 6.24
CA ALA A 50 -4.28 14.86 5.06
C ALA A 50 -5.60 15.61 4.79
N LEU A 51 -6.74 14.92 4.84
CA LEU A 51 -8.07 15.53 4.68
C LEU A 51 -8.34 16.61 5.74
N LEU A 52 -7.95 16.37 6.99
CA LEU A 52 -8.03 17.36 8.06
C LEU A 52 -7.08 18.54 7.83
N GLY A 53 -5.86 18.27 7.38
CA GLY A 53 -4.90 19.31 6.97
C GLY A 53 -5.49 20.22 5.90
N HIS A 54 -6.03 19.65 4.82
CA HIS A 54 -6.70 20.38 3.75
C HIS A 54 -7.90 21.19 4.26
N ALA A 55 -8.71 20.62 5.14
CA ALA A 55 -9.84 21.33 5.74
C ALA A 55 -9.40 22.54 6.58
N LEU A 56 -8.20 22.49 7.17
CA LEU A 56 -7.59 23.58 7.95
C LEU A 56 -6.73 24.52 7.09
N GLY A 57 -6.70 24.33 5.76
CA GLY A 57 -5.97 25.18 4.81
C GLY A 57 -4.50 24.81 4.58
N ALA A 58 -4.05 23.66 5.08
CA ALA A 58 -2.72 23.12 4.77
C ALA A 58 -2.79 22.18 3.55
N ASP A 59 -1.84 22.29 2.63
CA ASP A 59 -1.64 21.30 1.59
C ASP A 59 -0.82 20.14 2.16
N ALA A 60 -1.49 19.07 2.56
CA ALA A 60 -0.88 17.96 3.29
C ALA A 60 -0.96 16.67 2.47
N ASP A 61 0.17 16.22 1.94
CA ASP A 61 0.27 14.92 1.28
C ASP A 61 0.04 13.78 2.30
N PRO A 62 -0.89 12.83 2.05
CA PRO A 62 -1.02 11.62 2.86
C PRO A 62 0.31 10.87 3.08
N ASP A 63 1.23 10.89 2.12
CA ASP A 63 2.51 10.17 2.25
C ASP A 63 3.47 10.84 3.25
N ALA A 64 3.30 12.14 3.55
CA ALA A 64 4.06 12.82 4.60
C ALA A 64 3.81 12.22 6.00
N PHE A 65 2.66 11.57 6.21
CA PHE A 65 2.33 10.90 7.47
C PHE A 65 2.86 9.47 7.57
N ARG A 66 3.62 9.00 6.57
CA ARG A 66 4.16 7.62 6.49
C ARG A 66 5.64 7.61 6.04
N PRO A 67 6.55 8.26 6.79
CA PRO A 67 7.92 8.54 6.35
C PRO A 67 8.81 7.29 6.14
N HIS A 68 8.44 6.15 6.73
CA HIS A 68 9.15 4.87 6.54
C HIS A 68 8.70 4.11 5.29
N MET A 69 7.61 4.50 4.64
CA MET A 69 7.32 4.00 3.30
C MET A 69 8.31 4.65 2.34
N ALA A 70 9.06 3.86 1.58
CA ALA A 70 9.93 4.39 0.53
C ALA A 70 9.09 5.29 -0.37
N LEU A 71 9.37 6.61 -0.31
CA LEU A 71 8.77 7.58 -1.23
C LEU A 71 8.98 7.03 -2.64
N GLN A 72 7.92 7.02 -3.45
CA GLN A 72 8.07 6.59 -4.83
C GLN A 72 9.18 7.45 -5.47
N PRO A 73 10.22 6.84 -6.05
CA PRO A 73 11.30 7.61 -6.64
C PRO A 73 10.70 8.52 -7.71
N LEU A 74 10.84 9.84 -7.55
CA LEU A 74 10.40 10.80 -8.55
C LEU A 74 11.14 10.52 -9.86
N SER A 75 10.43 10.58 -10.97
CA SER A 75 11.10 10.62 -12.27
C SER A 75 11.94 11.89 -12.39
N LEU A 76 13.02 11.84 -13.18
CA LEU A 76 13.88 13.00 -13.42
C LEU A 76 13.08 14.24 -13.88
N HIS A 77 12.09 14.03 -14.74
CA HIS A 77 11.24 15.11 -15.25
C HIS A 77 10.41 15.78 -14.13
N GLN A 78 9.80 14.98 -13.26
CA GLN A 78 9.05 15.52 -12.11
C GLN A 78 9.95 16.25 -11.11
N ALA A 79 11.20 15.79 -10.94
CA ALA A 79 12.17 16.47 -10.08
C ALA A 79 12.56 17.84 -10.65
N MET A 80 12.71 17.94 -11.99
CA MET A 80 13.02 19.21 -12.65
C MET A 80 11.88 20.23 -12.52
N ASP A 81 10.62 19.79 -12.61
CA ASP A 81 9.46 20.68 -12.45
C ASP A 81 9.31 21.23 -11.02
N GLN A 82 9.72 20.46 -9.99
CA GLN A 82 9.68 20.93 -8.60
C GLN A 82 10.76 21.98 -8.26
N TRP A 83 11.81 22.08 -9.06
CA TRP A 83 12.93 23.02 -8.85
C TRP A 83 12.83 24.30 -9.67
N ALA A 84 11.90 24.37 -10.62
CA ALA A 84 11.65 25.54 -11.47
C ALA A 84 10.85 26.61 -10.73
#